data_AF-A0A2I0KAK2-F1
#
_entry.id   AF-A0A2I0KAK2-F1
#
_cell.length_a   1.000
_cell.length_b   1.000
_cell.length_c   1.000
_cell.angle_alpha   90.00
_cell.angle_beta   90.00
_cell.angle_gamma   90.00
#
_symmetry.space_group_name_H-M   'P 1'
#
loop_
_entity.id
_entity.type
_entity.pdbx_description
1 polymer ?
#
loop_
_entity_poly.entity_id
_entity_poly.type
_entity_poly.pdbx_seq_one_letter_code
_entity_poly.pdbx_strand_id
1 'polypeptide(L)' 'MAQAFNARVRHREFNPGDLVLRKVLHVTPDSRGKFAYKYDGPFVVKEAFSGGAVILSDTDGTENALPVNADAIKKYYP' A
#
# COMPACT_ATOMS: atom_id res chain seq x y z
N MET A 1 -1.86 26.80 15.84
CA MET A 1 -3.01 26.18 15.14
C MET A 1 -2.66 24.82 14.51
N ALA A 2 -1.67 24.71 13.62
CA ALA A 2 -1.33 23.45 12.93
C ALA A 2 -1.09 22.25 13.87
N GLN A 3 -0.48 22.48 15.04
CA GLN A 3 -0.22 21.45 16.06
C GLN A 3 -1.51 20.77 16.57
N ALA A 4 -2.62 21.51 16.71
CA ALA A 4 -3.89 20.95 17.17
C ALA A 4 -4.57 20.07 16.09
N PHE A 5 -4.39 20.42 14.81
CA PHE A 5 -4.91 19.64 13.68
C PHE A 5 -4.07 18.38 13.43
N ASN A 6 -2.74 18.49 13.52
CA ASN A 6 -1.82 17.37 13.29
C ASN A 6 -1.80 16.36 14.44
N ALA A 7 -2.30 16.72 15.63
CA ALA A 7 -2.32 15.83 16.80
C ALA A 7 -3.11 14.51 16.57
N ARG A 8 -4.00 14.46 15.57
CA ARG A 8 -4.76 13.25 15.22
C ARG A 8 -4.22 12.50 14.02
N VAL A 9 -3.19 13.03 13.35
CA VAL A 9 -2.56 12.37 12.20
C VAL A 9 -1.79 11.16 12.70
N ARG A 10 -2.16 9.99 12.20
CA ARG A 10 -1.36 8.77 12.39
C ARG A 10 -0.51 8.58 11.15
N HIS A 11 0.77 8.92 11.26
CA HIS A 11 1.73 8.67 10.20
C HIS A 11 1.82 7.16 9.94
N ARG A 12 1.72 6.78 8.66
CA ARG A 12 1.89 5.39 8.22
C ARG A 12 3.29 5.27 7.68
N GLU A 13 4.17 4.67 8.47
CA GLU A 13 5.53 4.38 8.07
C GLU A 13 5.62 2.95 7.56
N PHE A 14 6.26 2.77 6.41
CA PHE A 14 6.53 1.46 5.81
C PHE A 14 8.03 1.21 5.84
N ASN A 15 8.41 0.02 6.27
CA ASN A 15 9.80 -0.41 6.30
C ASN A 15 10.01 -1.54 5.30
N PRO A 16 11.22 -1.68 4.73
CA PRO A 16 11.60 -2.86 3.98
C PRO A 16 11.26 -4.15 4.75
N GLY A 17 10.60 -5.11 4.09
CA GLY A 17 10.13 -6.35 4.67
C GLY A 17 8.68 -6.33 5.19
N ASP A 18 8.06 -5.15 5.34
CA ASP A 18 6.65 -5.07 5.74
C ASP A 18 5.75 -5.73 4.68
N LEU A 19 4.80 -6.55 5.12
CA LEU A 19 3.73 -7.05 4.25
C LEU A 19 2.66 -5.98 4.07
N VAL A 20 2.22 -5.78 2.83
CA VAL A 20 1.22 -4.76 2.48
C VAL A 20 0.23 -5.28 1.44
N LEU A 21 -0.99 -4.76 1.51
CA LEU A 21 -1.98 -4.87 0.45
C LEU A 21 -1.97 -3.60 -0.38
N ARG A 22 -2.10 -3.73 -1.70
CA ARG A 22 -2.23 -2.58 -2.61
C ARG A 22 -3.68 -2.40 -3.02
N LYS A 23 -4.12 -1.15 -3.19
CA LYS A 23 -5.49 -0.81 -3.54
C LYS A 23 -5.71 -1.08 -5.03
N VAL A 24 -6.76 -1.82 -5.35
CA VAL A 24 -7.16 -2.04 -6.75
C VAL A 24 -7.93 -0.82 -7.23
N LEU A 25 -7.37 -0.11 -8.20
CA LEU A 25 -8.07 0.94 -8.94
C LEU A 25 -8.85 0.26 -10.06
N HIS A 26 -10.07 -0.20 -9.77
CA HIS A 26 -10.90 -0.87 -10.77
C HIS A 26 -11.23 0.10 -11.92
N VAL A 27 -10.63 -0.12 -13.08
CA VAL A 27 -11.10 0.45 -14.36
C VAL A 27 -12.19 -0.45 -14.96
N THR A 28 -12.21 -1.74 -14.58
CA THR A 28 -13.10 -2.76 -15.13
C THR A 28 -13.94 -3.42 -14.03
N PRO A 29 -15.24 -3.69 -14.26
CA PRO A 29 -16.09 -4.39 -13.30
C PRO A 29 -15.57 -5.81 -13.04
N ASP A 30 -15.35 -6.13 -11.77
CA ASP A 30 -15.09 -7.50 -11.31
C ASP A 30 -16.42 -8.28 -11.33
N SER A 31 -16.41 -9.54 -11.79
CA SER A 31 -17.60 -10.40 -11.84
C SER A 31 -18.23 -10.65 -10.46
N ARG A 32 -17.49 -10.44 -9.38
CA ARG A 32 -17.96 -10.47 -7.99
C ARG A 32 -18.80 -9.24 -7.60
N GLY A 33 -18.84 -8.22 -8.46
CA GLY A 33 -19.61 -7.00 -8.26
C GLY A 33 -19.31 -6.33 -6.92
N LYS A 34 -20.34 -6.19 -6.08
CA LYS A 34 -20.21 -5.58 -4.74
C LYS A 34 -19.26 -6.33 -3.80
N PHE A 35 -18.98 -7.60 -4.06
CA PHE A 35 -18.11 -8.45 -3.24
C PHE A 35 -16.68 -8.57 -3.79
N ALA A 36 -16.32 -7.75 -4.77
CA ALA A 36 -14.95 -7.68 -5.26
C ALA A 36 -13.99 -7.21 -4.15
N TYR A 37 -12.80 -7.81 -4.11
CA TYR A 37 -11.76 -7.33 -3.20
C TYR A 37 -11.27 -5.96 -3.67
N LYS A 38 -11.27 -4.99 -2.74
CA LYS A 38 -10.79 -3.61 -2.99
C LYS A 38 -9.26 -3.51 -2.97
N TYR A 39 -8.59 -4.57 -2.55
CA TYR A 39 -7.15 -4.64 -2.39
C TYR A 39 -6.62 -5.96 -2.97
N ASP A 40 -5.41 -5.93 -3.52
CA ASP A 40 -4.66 -7.07 -4.04
C ASP A 40 -3.39 -7.32 -3.21
N GLY A 41 -2.76 -8.48 -3.46
CA GLY A 41 -1.57 -8.91 -2.74
C GLY A 41 -1.90 -9.64 -1.44
N PRO A 42 -0.89 -10.29 -0.85
CA PRO A 42 0.14 -9.56 -0.13
C PRO A 42 1.41 -9.33 -0.94
N PHE A 43 1.95 -8.11 -0.83
CA PHE A 43 3.27 -7.72 -1.35
C PHE A 43 4.22 -7.45 -0.18
N VAL A 44 5.51 -7.47 -0.47
CA VAL A 44 6.56 -7.08 0.47
C VAL A 44 7.06 -5.69 0.09
N VAL A 45 7.23 -4.80 1.07
CA VAL A 45 7.90 -3.53 0.84
C VAL A 45 9.38 -3.80 0.61
N LYS A 46 9.90 -3.42 -0.56
CA LYS A 46 11.34 -3.49 -0.83
C LYS A 46 12.04 -2.22 -0.36
N GLU A 47 11.48 -1.07 -0.71
CA GLU A 47 12.06 0.24 -0.39
C GLU A 47 10.95 1.27 -0.15
N ALA A 48 11.15 2.15 0.83
CA ALA A 48 10.22 3.22 1.17
C ALA A 48 10.97 4.57 1.16
N PHE A 49 10.41 5.54 0.42
CA PHE A 49 10.99 6.88 0.27
C PHE A 49 10.28 7.87 1.20
N SER A 50 11.02 8.88 1.68
CA SER A 50 10.51 9.93 2.58
C SER A 50 9.36 10.77 2.01
N GLY A 51 9.12 10.71 0.70
CA GLY A 51 7.99 11.35 0.01
C GLY A 51 6.73 10.48 -0.12
N GLY A 52 6.69 9.30 0.51
CA GLY A 52 5.53 8.40 0.47
C GLY A 52 5.43 7.57 -0.82
N ALA A 53 6.50 7.47 -1.60
CA ALA A 53 6.61 6.46 -2.65
C ALA A 53 7.19 5.17 -2.05
N VAL A 54 6.73 4.02 -2.54
CA VAL A 54 7.14 2.70 -2.05
C VAL A 54 7.34 1.76 -3.23
N ILE A 55 8.48 1.07 -3.28
CA ILE A 55 8.71 -0.03 -4.23
C ILE A 55 8.28 -1.32 -3.55
N LEU A 56 7.41 -2.07 -4.23
CA LEU A 56 6.90 -3.34 -3.77
C LEU A 56 7.56 -4.49 -4.54
N SER A 57 7.78 -5.61 -3.88
CA SER A 57 8.09 -6.89 -4.50
C SER A 57 6.98 -7.91 -4.22
N ASP A 58 6.79 -8.84 -5.13
CA ASP A 58 5.98 -10.02 -4.87
C ASP A 58 6.64 -10.88 -3.77
N THR A 59 5.86 -11.81 -3.21
CA THR A 59 6.36 -12.77 -2.20
C THR A 59 7.54 -13.59 -2.70
N ASP A 60 7.66 -13.77 -4.01
CA ASP A 60 8.75 -14.50 -4.67
C ASP A 60 9.96 -13.60 -4.99
N GLY A 61 9.94 -12.33 -4.55
CA GLY A 61 11.04 -11.39 -4.72
C GLY A 61 11.08 -10.69 -6.09
N THR A 62 10.07 -10.90 -6.94
CA THR A 62 9.97 -10.18 -8.22
C THR A 62 9.59 -8.72 -7.96
N GLU A 63 10.41 -7.80 -8.44
CA GLU A 63 10.23 -6.38 -8.17
C GLU A 63 9.22 -5.73 -9.10
N ASN A 64 8.35 -4.90 -8.54
CA ASN A 64 7.53 -4.02 -9.35
C ASN A 64 8.38 -2.85 -9.84
N ALA A 65 8.47 -2.70 -11.16
CA ALA A 65 9.22 -1.62 -11.80
C ALA A 65 8.66 -0.22 -11.52
N LEU A 66 7.41 -0.10 -11.06
CA LEU A 66 6.74 1.16 -10.79
C LEU A 66 6.52 1.38 -9.29
N PRO A 67 6.93 2.54 -8.73
CA PRO A 67 6.66 2.87 -7.34
C PRO A 67 5.17 3.12 -7.12
N VAL A 68 4.69 2.74 -5.94
CA VAL A 68 3.30 2.89 -5.50
C VAL A 68 3.23 3.98 -4.42
N ASN A 69 2.16 4.76 -4.43
CA ASN A 69 1.91 5.76 -3.38
C ASN A 69 1.51 5.07 -2.05
N ALA A 70 2.06 5.53 -0.93
CA ALA A 70 1.80 5.07 0.43
C ALA A 70 0.31 5.09 0.81
N ASP A 71 -0.47 6.04 0.27
CA ASP A 71 -1.91 6.14 0.48
C ASP A 71 -2.70 5.04 -0.22
N ALA A 72 -2.12 4.45 -1.27
CA ALA A 72 -2.69 3.34 -2.02
C ALA A 72 -2.33 1.96 -1.43
N ILE A 73 -1.57 1.91 -0.33
CA ILE A 73 -1.19 0.65 0.32
C ILE A 73 -1.58 0.63 1.80
N LYS A 74 -1.69 -0.58 2.37
CA LYS A 74 -2.03 -0.79 3.78
C LYS A 74 -1.22 -1.96 4.34
N LYS A 75 -0.66 -1.82 5.54
CA LYS A 75 0.03 -2.93 6.23
C LYS A 75 -0.90 -4.13 6.40
N TYR A 76 -0.36 -5.30 6.10
CA TYR A 76 -0.98 -6.60 6.25
C TYR A 76 -0.27 -7.36 7.38
N TYR A 77 -1.07 -7.91 8.29
CA TYR A 77 -0.59 -8.76 9.37
C TYR A 77 -1.29 -10.11 9.20
N PRO A 78 -0.58 -11.17 8.78
CA PRO A 78 -1.15 -12.49 8.60
C PRO A 78 -1.66 -13.11 9.90
#